data_AF-A0A1N6P1E8-F1
#
_entry.id   AF-A0A1N6P1E8-F1
#
_cell.length_a   1.000
_cell.length_b   1.000
_cell.length_c   1.000
_cell.angle_alpha   90.00
_cell.angle_beta   90.00
_cell.angle_gamma   90.00
#
_symmetry.space_group_name_H-M   'P 1'
#
loop_
_entity.id
_entity.type
_entity.pdbx_description
1 polymer ?
#
loop_
_entity_poly.entity_id
_entity_poly.type
_entity_poly.pdbx_seq_one_letter_code
_entity_poly.pdbx_strand_id
1 'polypeptide(L)'
;MAGDSVTLLSGTTVTLNADGTLTFASAASLGVETISYKIDDGTGTTDVGFVNVGVTCFARGTMILTEAGETAIEALKAGDLVMTRDKGLQPLRWIGSTVVTADRMAQQPQLRPIRIKAHALGNAMPVRDLLVSPQHRVLVRSRIAQRMFGAAEVLVASKQLLALDGIEIAHDLAEVEYFHLLFEDHQVVVSNGAKTESLFTGAQALRAIGPAAQREILSLFPELADGQPVPARTIVAGRTGRRLAMRHASNGKLLVN
;
A
#
# COMPACT_ATOMS: atom_id res chain seq x y z
N MET A 1 -6.41 -3.30 29.46
CA MET A 1 -5.37 -4.17 30.05
C MET A 1 -4.81 -5.07 28.95
N ALA A 2 -3.58 -5.56 29.11
CA ALA A 2 -3.03 -6.54 28.17
C ALA A 2 -3.96 -7.76 28.09
N GLY A 3 -4.31 -8.17 26.88
CA GLY A 3 -5.32 -9.19 26.57
C GLY A 3 -6.71 -8.63 26.24
N ASP A 4 -6.99 -7.36 26.55
CA ASP A 4 -8.28 -6.75 26.23
C ASP A 4 -8.44 -6.56 24.72
N SER A 5 -9.65 -6.84 24.25
CA SER A 5 -10.01 -6.74 22.84
C SER A 5 -11.23 -5.86 22.63
N VAL A 6 -11.22 -5.04 21.58
CA VAL A 6 -12.35 -4.22 21.15
C VAL A 6 -12.76 -4.64 19.75
N THR A 7 -14.03 -4.99 19.56
CA THR A 7 -14.60 -5.24 18.24
C THR A 7 -15.22 -3.97 17.70
N LEU A 8 -14.73 -3.50 16.55
CA LEU A 8 -15.25 -2.35 15.84
C LEU A 8 -16.54 -2.71 15.09
N LEU A 9 -17.28 -1.69 14.66
CA LEU A 9 -18.49 -1.84 13.83
C LEU A 9 -18.24 -2.57 12.50
N SER A 10 -17.00 -2.59 12.03
CA SER A 10 -16.54 -3.36 10.87
C SER A 10 -16.47 -4.87 11.10
N GLY A 11 -16.61 -5.34 12.35
CA GLY A 11 -16.34 -6.72 12.76
C GLY A 11 -14.86 -7.00 13.04
N THR A 12 -13.97 -6.01 12.87
CA THR A 12 -12.56 -6.13 13.23
C THR A 12 -12.38 -6.12 14.74
N THR A 13 -11.59 -7.05 15.27
CA THR A 13 -11.17 -7.09 16.67
C THR A 13 -9.75 -6.55 16.83
N VAL A 14 -9.56 -5.63 17.76
CA VAL A 14 -8.26 -5.03 18.11
C VAL A 14 -7.90 -5.44 19.52
N THR A 15 -6.76 -6.11 19.71
CA THR A 15 -6.29 -6.61 21.02
C THR A 15 -5.02 -5.88 21.43
N LEU A 16 -4.96 -5.38 22.67
CA LEU A 16 -3.73 -4.86 23.26
C LEU A 16 -2.91 -6.02 23.83
N ASN A 17 -1.72 -6.27 23.30
CA ASN A 17 -0.84 -7.35 23.74
C ASN A 17 -0.04 -6.92 25.00
N ALA A 18 0.50 -7.91 25.72
CA ALA A 18 1.29 -7.70 26.93
C ALA A 18 2.62 -6.95 26.69
N ASP A 19 3.13 -7.00 25.47
CA ASP A 19 4.34 -6.28 25.04
C ASP A 19 4.06 -4.83 24.59
N GLY A 20 2.83 -4.34 24.74
CA GLY A 20 2.42 -3.00 24.34
C GLY A 20 2.11 -2.83 22.85
N THR A 21 2.15 -3.91 22.06
CA THR A 21 1.71 -3.89 20.65
C THR A 21 0.19 -4.08 20.53
N LEU A 22 -0.37 -3.68 19.38
CA LEU A 22 -1.79 -3.92 19.05
C LEU A 22 -1.91 -5.01 17.98
N THR A 23 -2.62 -6.09 18.31
CA THR A 23 -3.05 -7.15 17.40
C THR A 23 -4.33 -6.72 16.71
N PHE A 24 -4.34 -6.76 15.39
CA PHE A 24 -5.50 -6.41 14.57
C PHE A 24 -6.04 -7.68 13.90
N ALA A 25 -7.32 -8.02 14.06
CA ALA A 25 -7.93 -9.22 13.49
C ALA A 25 -9.20 -8.85 12.74
N SER A 26 -9.16 -8.81 11.41
CA SER A 26 -10.33 -8.42 10.62
C SER A 26 -11.21 -9.61 10.24
N ALA A 27 -12.53 -9.41 10.30
CA ALA A 27 -13.51 -10.37 9.83
C ALA A 27 -13.72 -10.36 8.30
N ALA A 28 -13.18 -9.37 7.58
CA ALA A 28 -13.35 -9.20 6.12
C ALA A 28 -12.05 -8.76 5.42
N SER A 29 -12.02 -8.81 4.08
CA SER A 29 -10.95 -8.16 3.32
C SER A 29 -11.05 -6.64 3.48
N LEU A 30 -10.05 -6.06 4.15
CA LEU A 30 -9.96 -4.63 4.39
C LEU A 30 -9.24 -3.94 3.24
N GLY A 31 -9.72 -2.76 2.87
CA GLY A 31 -8.90 -1.78 2.17
C GLY A 31 -8.05 -0.99 3.17
N VAL A 32 -8.64 -0.02 3.89
CA VAL A 32 -7.97 0.71 5.00
C VAL A 32 -8.91 0.87 6.19
N GLU A 33 -8.47 0.48 7.38
CA GLU A 33 -9.19 0.68 8.64
C GLU A 33 -8.38 1.53 9.61
N THR A 34 -9.03 2.55 10.19
CA THR A 34 -8.40 3.46 11.15
C THR A 34 -8.90 3.12 12.54
N ILE A 35 -7.99 2.75 13.44
CA ILE A 35 -8.29 2.71 14.88
C ILE A 35 -7.65 3.91 15.55
N SER A 36 -8.33 4.46 16.55
CA SER A 36 -7.70 5.38 17.49
C SER A 36 -7.39 4.64 18.79
N TYR A 37 -6.28 5.01 19.41
CA TYR A 37 -5.97 4.61 20.77
C TYR A 37 -5.65 5.87 21.57
N LYS A 38 -6.10 5.90 22.82
CA LYS A 38 -5.79 6.97 23.75
C LYS A 38 -4.73 6.47 24.73
N ILE A 39 -3.62 7.19 24.83
CA ILE A 39 -2.68 7.03 25.95
C ILE A 39 -3.10 8.03 27.02
N ASP A 40 -3.15 7.57 28.26
CA ASP A 40 -3.42 8.36 29.45
C ASP A 40 -2.27 8.09 30.43
N ASP A 41 -1.62 9.14 30.92
CA ASP A 41 -0.51 9.02 31.86
C ASP A 41 -0.96 8.87 33.33
N GLY A 42 -2.26 8.88 33.59
CA GLY A 42 -2.86 8.79 34.92
C GLY A 42 -2.77 10.09 35.73
N THR A 43 -2.16 11.14 35.18
CA THR A 43 -2.04 12.47 35.80
C THR A 43 -2.89 13.53 35.10
N GLY A 44 -3.71 13.10 34.13
CA GLY A 44 -4.62 13.95 33.37
C GLY A 44 -4.09 14.36 31.99
N THR A 45 -2.88 13.94 31.62
CA THR A 45 -2.39 14.12 30.25
C THR A 45 -2.85 12.95 29.39
N THR A 46 -3.50 13.26 28.28
CA THR A 46 -3.91 12.26 27.30
C THR A 46 -3.44 12.64 25.91
N ASP A 47 -3.12 11.63 25.10
CA ASP A 47 -2.89 11.78 23.66
C ASP A 47 -3.66 10.71 22.89
N VAL A 48 -4.13 11.05 21.69
CA VAL A 48 -4.90 10.15 20.83
C VAL A 48 -4.10 9.89 19.56
N GLY A 49 -3.59 8.67 19.45
CA GLY A 49 -2.95 8.16 18.23
C GLY A 49 -3.97 7.55 17.28
N PHE A 50 -3.66 7.57 15.98
CA PHE A 50 -4.44 6.90 14.94
C PHE A 50 -3.55 5.90 14.19
N VAL A 51 -4.00 4.66 14.04
CA VAL A 51 -3.35 3.62 13.24
C VAL A 51 -4.20 3.35 12.01
N ASN A 52 -3.63 3.53 10.82
CA ASN A 52 -4.28 3.18 9.55
C ASN A 52 -3.68 1.86 9.05
N VAL A 53 -4.43 0.76 9.14
CA VAL A 53 -4.02 -0.52 8.55
C VAL A 53 -4.59 -0.57 7.14
N GLY A 54 -3.73 -0.56 6.13
CA GLY A 54 -4.16 -0.55 4.75
C GLY A 54 -3.33 -1.44 3.86
N VAL A 55 -3.99 -2.11 2.91
CA VAL A 55 -3.32 -2.99 1.95
C VAL A 55 -2.96 -2.22 0.67
N THR A 56 -1.80 -2.56 0.12
CA THR A 56 -1.30 -2.06 -1.16
C THR A 56 -1.97 -2.84 -2.28
N CYS A 57 -2.75 -2.16 -3.13
CA CYS A 57 -3.46 -2.81 -4.22
C CYS A 57 -3.39 -1.97 -5.50
N PHE A 58 -3.41 -2.66 -6.63
CA PHE A 58 -3.55 -2.10 -7.97
C PHE A 58 -5.01 -2.20 -8.41
N ALA A 59 -5.53 -1.26 -9.20
CA ALA A 59 -6.85 -1.44 -9.79
C ALA A 59 -6.80 -2.32 -11.05
N ARG A 60 -7.92 -2.99 -11.38
CA ARG A 60 -8.16 -3.65 -12.68
C ARG A 60 -7.70 -2.79 -13.85
N GLY A 61 -7.14 -3.42 -14.88
CA GLY A 61 -6.63 -2.74 -16.07
C GLY A 61 -5.23 -2.13 -15.89
N THR A 62 -4.64 -2.23 -14.70
CA THR A 62 -3.22 -1.91 -14.52
C THR A 62 -2.37 -2.88 -15.34
N MET A 63 -1.49 -2.35 -16.18
CA MET A 63 -0.55 -3.15 -16.97
C MET A 63 0.74 -3.36 -16.18
N ILE A 64 1.11 -4.62 -15.96
CA ILE A 64 2.33 -5.02 -15.24
C ILE A 64 3.35 -5.52 -16.27
N LEU A 65 4.61 -5.08 -16.16
CA LEU A 65 5.67 -5.59 -17.03
C LEU A 65 6.05 -7.02 -16.65
N THR A 66 5.85 -7.95 -17.56
CA THR A 66 6.19 -9.38 -17.43
C THR A 66 7.24 -9.78 -18.47
N GLU A 67 7.64 -11.04 -18.45
CA GLU A 67 8.47 -11.64 -19.51
C GLU A 67 7.85 -11.48 -20.91
N ALA A 68 6.53 -11.54 -21.02
CA ALA A 68 5.79 -11.42 -22.28
C ALA A 68 5.48 -9.96 -22.69
N GLY A 69 6.03 -8.98 -21.97
CA GLY A 69 5.72 -7.56 -22.15
C GLY A 69 4.68 -7.07 -21.14
N GLU A 70 3.91 -6.04 -21.49
CA GLU A 70 2.88 -5.51 -20.60
C GLU A 70 1.66 -6.47 -20.55
N THR A 71 1.36 -7.01 -19.37
CA THR A 71 0.22 -7.89 -19.13
C THR A 71 -0.77 -7.22 -18.18
N ALA A 72 -2.07 -7.27 -18.50
CA ALA A 72 -3.11 -6.75 -17.61
C ALA A 72 -3.11 -7.54 -16.30
N ILE A 73 -3.23 -6.83 -15.17
CA ILE A 73 -3.09 -7.44 -13.85
C ILE A 73 -4.10 -8.56 -13.58
N GLU A 74 -5.33 -8.41 -14.09
CA GLU A 74 -6.38 -9.43 -13.97
C GLU A 74 -6.10 -10.73 -14.75
N ALA A 75 -5.11 -10.72 -15.66
CA ALA A 75 -4.72 -11.89 -16.43
C ALA A 75 -3.52 -12.63 -15.81
N LEU A 76 -2.89 -12.05 -14.79
CA LEU A 76 -1.76 -12.67 -14.10
C LEU A 76 -2.24 -13.83 -13.21
N LYS A 77 -1.39 -14.84 -13.08
CA LYS A 77 -1.56 -15.99 -12.19
C LYS A 77 -0.25 -16.29 -11.45
N ALA A 78 -0.37 -17.05 -10.35
CA ALA A 78 0.80 -17.56 -9.66
C ALA A 78 1.69 -18.36 -10.64
N GLY A 79 3.00 -18.13 -10.55
CA GLY A 79 4.02 -18.67 -11.46
C GLY A 79 4.42 -17.74 -12.59
N ASP A 80 3.60 -16.74 -12.96
CA ASP A 80 3.96 -15.80 -14.03
C ASP A 80 5.20 -14.97 -13.65
N LEU A 81 6.09 -14.74 -14.62
CA LEU A 81 7.34 -14.01 -14.43
C LEU A 81 7.13 -12.50 -14.60
N VAL A 82 7.21 -11.77 -13.49
CA VAL A 82 7.07 -10.30 -13.45
C VAL A 82 8.44 -9.64 -13.39
N MET A 83 8.66 -8.60 -14.19
CA MET A 83 9.88 -7.81 -14.14
C MET A 83 9.92 -6.99 -12.85
N THR A 84 10.92 -7.27 -12.03
CA THR A 84 11.22 -6.51 -10.81
C THR A 84 12.48 -5.68 -10.99
N ARG A 85 12.56 -4.62 -10.19
CA ARG A 85 13.64 -3.65 -10.30
C ARG A 85 15.02 -4.25 -10.00
N ASP A 86 15.11 -5.06 -8.95
CA ASP A 86 16.39 -5.44 -8.35
C ASP A 86 16.81 -6.87 -8.68
N LYS A 87 15.85 -7.75 -9.01
CA LYS A 87 16.08 -9.19 -9.21
C LYS A 87 15.69 -9.68 -10.61
N GLY A 88 15.38 -8.77 -11.53
CA GLY A 88 14.93 -9.13 -12.88
C GLY A 88 13.56 -9.82 -12.85
N LEU A 89 13.36 -10.81 -13.72
CA LEU A 89 12.12 -11.58 -13.73
C LEU A 89 12.00 -12.43 -12.46
N GLN A 90 10.90 -12.26 -11.72
CA GLN A 90 10.60 -13.02 -10.51
C GLN A 90 9.23 -13.69 -10.63
N PRO A 91 9.09 -14.95 -10.17
CA PRO A 91 7.82 -15.65 -10.20
C PRO A 91 6.84 -15.03 -9.22
N LEU A 92 5.65 -14.70 -9.71
CA LEU A 92 4.54 -14.28 -8.87
C LEU A 92 4.16 -15.45 -7.97
N ARG A 93 4.21 -15.23 -6.66
CA ARG A 93 3.94 -16.28 -5.68
C ARG A 93 2.45 -16.43 -5.41
N TRP A 94 1.73 -15.33 -5.38
CA TRP A 94 0.29 -15.31 -5.20
C TRP A 94 -0.30 -14.02 -5.79
N ILE A 95 -1.54 -14.12 -6.26
CA ILE A 95 -2.36 -12.99 -6.66
C ILE A 95 -3.76 -13.16 -6.11
N GLY A 96 -4.31 -12.12 -5.52
CA GLY A 96 -5.70 -12.08 -5.08
C GLY A 96 -6.36 -10.77 -5.43
N SER A 97 -7.67 -10.82 -5.60
CA SER A 97 -8.47 -9.64 -5.90
C SER A 97 -9.65 -9.44 -4.94
N THR A 98 -10.17 -8.22 -4.88
CA THR A 98 -11.36 -7.85 -4.11
C THR A 98 -12.05 -6.67 -4.78
N VAL A 99 -13.38 -6.76 -4.94
CA VAL A 99 -14.21 -5.68 -5.47
C VAL A 99 -14.69 -4.74 -4.36
N VAL A 100 -14.64 -3.44 -4.63
CA VAL A 100 -15.17 -2.38 -3.77
C VAL A 100 -16.19 -1.56 -4.57
N THR A 101 -17.45 -1.61 -4.13
CA THR A 101 -18.57 -0.92 -4.78
C THR A 101 -18.60 0.58 -4.46
N ALA A 102 -19.34 1.37 -5.24
CA ALA A 102 -19.59 2.79 -4.97
C ALA A 102 -20.16 3.04 -3.57
N ASP A 103 -21.16 2.26 -3.15
CA ASP A 103 -21.76 2.39 -1.81
C ASP A 103 -20.72 2.17 -0.70
N ARG A 104 -19.86 1.16 -0.87
CA ARG A 104 -18.77 0.90 0.07
C ARG A 104 -17.75 2.04 0.07
N MET A 105 -17.42 2.63 -1.08
CA MET A 105 -16.57 3.83 -1.17
C MET A 105 -17.23 5.10 -0.63
N ALA A 106 -18.56 5.19 -0.63
CA ALA A 106 -19.30 6.29 -0.03
C ALA A 106 -19.29 6.19 1.51
N GLN A 107 -19.50 4.99 2.04
CA GLN A 107 -19.45 4.72 3.49
C GLN A 107 -18.01 4.76 4.03
N GLN A 108 -17.03 4.37 3.22
CA GLN A 108 -15.62 4.33 3.58
C GLN A 108 -14.77 5.08 2.53
N PRO A 109 -14.75 6.42 2.56
CA PRO A 109 -14.03 7.24 1.58
C PRO A 109 -12.53 6.93 1.45
N GLN A 110 -11.91 6.38 2.50
CA GLN A 110 -10.52 5.94 2.50
C GLN A 110 -10.24 4.72 1.59
N LEU A 111 -11.27 4.09 1.03
CA LEU A 111 -11.14 3.02 0.05
C LEU A 111 -11.04 3.53 -1.40
N ARG A 112 -11.33 4.81 -1.62
CA ARG A 112 -11.27 5.41 -2.96
C ARG A 112 -9.85 5.36 -3.49
N PRO A 113 -9.64 4.96 -4.75
CA PRO A 113 -8.30 4.88 -5.30
C PRO A 113 -7.72 6.28 -5.50
N ILE A 114 -6.39 6.32 -5.49
CA ILE A 114 -5.63 7.47 -5.96
C ILE A 114 -5.36 7.26 -7.44
N ARG A 115 -5.76 8.24 -8.25
CA ARG A 115 -5.41 8.34 -9.66
C ARG A 115 -4.11 9.12 -9.78
N ILE A 116 -3.11 8.48 -10.34
CA ILE A 116 -1.87 9.11 -10.78
C ILE A 116 -1.98 9.24 -12.30
N LYS A 117 -2.23 10.45 -12.79
CA LYS A 117 -2.40 10.72 -14.21
C LYS A 117 -1.11 10.42 -14.97
N ALA A 118 -1.24 10.12 -16.26
CA ALA A 118 -0.10 9.98 -17.16
C ALA A 118 0.90 11.13 -16.95
N HIS A 119 2.17 10.79 -16.85
CA HIS A 119 3.32 11.70 -16.71
C HIS A 119 3.41 12.49 -15.39
N ALA A 120 2.49 12.31 -14.44
CA ALA A 120 2.44 13.07 -13.18
C ALA A 120 3.63 12.82 -12.22
N LEU A 121 4.33 11.67 -12.32
CA LEU A 121 5.49 11.36 -11.48
C LEU A 121 6.80 11.96 -12.04
N GLY A 122 6.79 12.37 -13.32
CA GLY A 122 7.95 12.82 -14.07
C GLY A 122 8.54 11.76 -15.00
N ASN A 123 9.46 12.19 -15.89
CA ASN A 123 10.09 11.34 -16.92
C ASN A 123 9.08 10.55 -17.76
N ALA A 124 7.97 11.19 -18.14
CA ALA A 124 6.85 10.58 -18.85
C ALA A 124 6.19 9.39 -18.11
N MET A 125 6.31 9.32 -16.76
CA MET A 125 5.72 8.26 -15.95
C MET A 125 4.55 8.75 -15.08
N PRO A 126 3.52 7.92 -14.87
CA PRO A 126 3.24 6.68 -15.61
C PRO A 126 2.94 6.96 -17.09
N VAL A 127 3.06 5.97 -17.98
CA VAL A 127 2.79 6.16 -19.43
C VAL A 127 1.28 6.29 -19.75
N ARG A 128 0.44 5.87 -18.81
CA ARG A 128 -1.02 5.96 -18.80
C ARG A 128 -1.49 6.10 -17.35
N ASP A 129 -2.71 6.57 -17.14
CA ASP A 129 -3.26 6.72 -15.79
C ASP A 129 -3.11 5.42 -14.97
N LEU A 130 -2.68 5.57 -13.73
CA LEU A 130 -2.49 4.47 -12.79
C LEU A 130 -3.41 4.69 -11.57
N LEU A 131 -4.33 3.75 -11.37
CA LEU A 131 -5.23 3.71 -10.22
C LEU A 131 -4.71 2.71 -9.20
N VAL A 132 -4.44 3.18 -7.98
CA VAL A 132 -3.92 2.36 -6.88
C VAL A 132 -4.61 2.68 -5.57
N SER A 133 -4.56 1.77 -4.61
CA SER A 133 -5.07 2.02 -3.27
C SER A 133 -4.31 3.18 -2.60
N PRO A 134 -4.92 3.93 -1.66
CA PRO A 134 -4.28 5.09 -1.02
C PRO A 134 -2.93 4.83 -0.35
N GLN A 135 -2.74 3.62 0.17
CA GLN A 135 -1.51 3.23 0.87
C GLN A 135 -0.46 2.58 -0.06
N HIS A 136 -0.82 2.31 -1.31
CA HIS A 136 0.10 1.80 -2.32
C HIS A 136 1.26 2.78 -2.51
N ARG A 137 2.50 2.30 -2.41
CA ARG A 137 3.67 3.17 -2.52
C ARG A 137 4.27 3.17 -3.92
N VAL A 138 4.62 4.37 -4.36
CA VAL A 138 5.42 4.60 -5.56
C VAL A 138 6.88 4.78 -5.20
N LEU A 139 7.77 4.34 -6.08
CA LEU A 139 9.21 4.56 -5.93
C LEU A 139 9.54 6.00 -6.31
N VAL A 140 10.05 6.77 -5.34
CA VAL A 140 10.55 8.13 -5.53
C VAL A 140 12.06 8.09 -5.58
N ARG A 141 12.64 8.70 -6.64
CA ARG A 141 14.09 8.86 -6.81
C ARG A 141 14.39 10.31 -7.13
N SER A 142 14.81 11.06 -6.12
CA SER A 142 15.09 12.49 -6.27
C SER A 142 16.16 12.98 -5.30
N ARG A 143 16.80 14.11 -5.64
CA ARG A 143 17.72 14.79 -4.71
C ARG A 143 17.02 15.28 -3.44
N ILE A 144 15.71 15.56 -3.51
CA ILE A 144 14.91 15.95 -2.34
C ILE A 144 14.77 14.74 -1.41
N ALA A 145 14.42 13.56 -1.94
CA ALA A 145 14.36 12.32 -1.17
C ALA A 145 15.71 11.99 -0.51
N GLN A 146 16.80 12.08 -1.27
CA GLN A 146 18.15 11.85 -0.76
C GLN A 146 18.51 12.79 0.40
N ARG A 147 18.19 14.08 0.29
CA ARG A 147 18.45 15.05 1.37
C ARG A 147 17.56 14.84 2.60
N MET A 148 16.33 14.36 2.41
CA MET A 148 15.37 14.19 3.50
C MET A 148 15.56 12.87 4.26
N PHE A 149 16.00 11.82 3.58
CA PHE A 149 15.98 10.45 4.10
C PHE A 149 17.34 9.75 4.05
N GLY A 150 18.37 10.39 3.49
CA GLY A 150 19.68 9.77 3.30
C GLY A 150 19.70 8.64 2.27
N ALA A 151 18.60 8.42 1.55
CA ALA A 151 18.43 7.32 0.60
C ALA A 151 18.15 7.85 -0.80
N ALA A 152 18.81 7.29 -1.81
CA ALA A 152 18.60 7.66 -3.21
C ALA A 152 17.18 7.31 -3.69
N GLU A 153 16.59 6.25 -3.13
CA GLU A 153 15.28 5.73 -3.49
C GLU A 153 14.47 5.44 -2.23
N VAL A 154 13.21 5.86 -2.25
CA VAL A 154 12.28 5.66 -1.13
C VAL A 154 10.89 5.29 -1.65
N LEU A 155 10.10 4.60 -0.84
CA LEU A 155 8.71 4.27 -1.13
C LEU A 155 7.77 5.23 -0.42
N VAL A 156 6.93 5.93 -1.18
CA VAL A 156 5.97 6.93 -0.66
C VAL A 156 4.55 6.55 -1.03
N ALA A 157 3.66 6.48 -0.04
CA ALA A 157 2.26 6.14 -0.27
C ALA A 157 1.57 7.19 -1.13
N SER A 158 0.80 6.76 -2.14
CA SER A 158 0.16 7.63 -3.13
C SER A 158 -0.70 8.73 -2.50
N LYS A 159 -1.41 8.45 -1.40
CA LYS A 159 -2.21 9.46 -0.69
C LYS A 159 -1.40 10.61 -0.09
N GLN A 160 -0.09 10.42 0.11
CA GLN A 160 0.79 11.48 0.61
C GLN A 160 1.27 12.40 -0.52
N LEU A 161 1.00 12.04 -1.78
CA LEU A 161 1.45 12.77 -2.97
C LEU A 161 0.38 13.71 -3.55
N LEU A 162 -0.79 13.81 -2.91
CA LEU A 162 -1.93 14.65 -3.33
C LEU A 162 -1.63 16.15 -3.47
N ALA A 163 -0.48 16.62 -2.99
CA ALA A 163 -0.04 18.01 -3.19
C ALA A 163 0.59 18.25 -4.57
N LEU A 164 0.80 17.20 -5.37
CA LEU A 164 1.38 17.28 -6.70
C LEU A 164 0.28 17.29 -7.76
N ASP A 165 0.54 18.05 -8.82
CA ASP A 165 -0.36 18.10 -9.98
C ASP A 165 -0.47 16.73 -10.64
N GLY A 166 -1.68 16.39 -11.10
CA GLY A 166 -1.98 15.10 -11.70
C GLY A 166 -2.10 13.90 -10.73
N ILE A 167 -2.06 14.11 -9.41
CA ILE A 167 -2.31 13.06 -8.41
C ILE A 167 -3.54 13.41 -7.57
N GLU A 168 -4.62 12.65 -7.72
CA GLU A 168 -5.94 12.98 -7.17
C GLU A 168 -6.67 11.76 -6.60
N ILE A 169 -7.68 11.99 -5.77
CA ILE A 169 -8.62 10.94 -5.35
C ILE A 169 -9.63 10.73 -6.48
N ALA A 170 -9.85 9.50 -6.92
CA ALA A 170 -10.84 9.18 -7.95
C ALA A 170 -12.26 9.16 -7.35
N HIS A 171 -13.09 10.13 -7.72
CA HIS A 171 -14.47 10.25 -7.26
C HIS A 171 -15.50 9.69 -8.25
N ASP A 172 -15.06 9.41 -9.47
CA ASP A 172 -15.83 9.11 -10.68
C ASP A 172 -16.00 7.62 -10.96
N LEU A 173 -15.65 6.73 -10.02
CA LEU A 173 -15.72 5.28 -10.19
C LEU A 173 -16.98 4.70 -9.54
N ALA A 174 -17.72 3.90 -10.31
CA ALA A 174 -18.89 3.13 -9.82
C ALA A 174 -18.49 1.90 -9.00
N GLU A 175 -17.31 1.34 -9.27
CA GLU A 175 -16.67 0.29 -8.50
C GLU A 175 -15.17 0.24 -8.83
N VAL A 176 -14.40 -0.46 -8.01
CA VAL A 176 -13.00 -0.78 -8.28
C VAL A 176 -12.71 -2.21 -7.85
N GLU A 177 -12.15 -3.02 -8.75
CA GLU A 177 -11.55 -4.30 -8.41
C GLU A 177 -10.06 -4.09 -8.12
N TYR A 178 -9.64 -4.40 -6.90
CA TYR A 178 -8.27 -4.29 -6.46
C TYR A 178 -7.55 -5.63 -6.53
N PHE A 179 -6.28 -5.62 -6.92
CA PHE A 179 -5.40 -6.78 -7.05
C PHE A 179 -4.14 -6.60 -6.20
N HIS A 180 -3.65 -7.72 -5.65
CA HIS A 180 -2.45 -7.79 -4.83
C HIS A 180 -1.43 -8.74 -5.45
N LEU A 181 -0.18 -8.30 -5.60
CA LEU A 181 0.90 -9.14 -6.12
C LEU A 181 1.84 -9.51 -4.97
N LEU A 182 1.94 -10.80 -4.64
CA LEU A 182 2.87 -11.29 -3.63
C LEU A 182 4.03 -12.01 -4.31
N PHE A 183 5.24 -11.74 -3.84
CA PHE A 183 6.49 -12.40 -4.23
C PHE A 183 7.15 -12.98 -2.99
N GLU A 184 8.25 -13.70 -3.19
CA GLU A 184 9.06 -14.24 -2.09
C GLU A 184 9.64 -13.14 -1.20
N ASP A 185 10.24 -12.13 -1.81
CA ASP A 185 10.63 -10.89 -1.13
C ASP A 185 9.76 -9.73 -1.59
N HIS A 186 9.69 -8.66 -0.81
CA HIS A 186 9.10 -7.41 -1.25
C HIS A 186 9.80 -6.88 -2.51
N GLN A 187 9.05 -6.66 -3.59
CA GLN A 187 9.57 -6.21 -4.88
C GLN A 187 9.12 -4.79 -5.21
N VAL A 188 9.91 -4.12 -6.05
CA VAL A 188 9.44 -2.98 -6.85
C VAL A 188 9.18 -3.48 -8.27
N VAL A 189 7.95 -3.38 -8.73
CA VAL A 189 7.49 -3.78 -10.06
C VAL A 189 7.30 -2.57 -10.98
N VAL A 190 7.11 -2.82 -12.28
CA VAL A 190 6.74 -1.79 -13.25
C VAL A 190 5.25 -1.91 -13.57
N SER A 191 4.47 -0.90 -13.21
CA SER A 191 3.02 -0.81 -13.39
C SER A 191 2.66 0.44 -14.19
N ASN A 192 2.04 0.30 -15.37
CA ASN A 192 1.79 1.39 -16.31
C ASN A 192 3.05 2.25 -16.55
N GLY A 193 4.22 1.60 -16.65
CA GLY A 193 5.54 2.24 -16.77
C GLY A 193 6.12 2.82 -15.47
N ALA A 194 5.30 3.13 -14.47
CA ALA A 194 5.78 3.64 -13.18
C ALA A 194 6.32 2.50 -12.29
N LYS A 195 7.27 2.84 -11.40
CA LYS A 195 7.83 1.89 -10.43
C LYS A 195 7.04 1.94 -9.13
N THR A 196 6.45 0.82 -8.74
CA THR A 196 5.54 0.69 -7.60
C THR A 196 5.84 -0.56 -6.80
N GLU A 197 5.34 -0.62 -5.57
CA GLU A 197 5.63 -1.73 -4.67
C GLU A 197 4.71 -2.95 -4.93
N SER A 198 5.23 -4.16 -4.68
CA SER A 198 4.39 -5.35 -4.52
C SER A 198 3.76 -5.38 -3.11
N LEU A 199 2.93 -6.37 -2.82
CA LEU A 199 2.40 -6.56 -1.47
C LEU A 199 3.57 -6.74 -0.48
N PHE A 200 3.64 -5.86 0.52
CA PHE A 200 4.59 -5.96 1.63
C PHE A 200 3.93 -6.63 2.82
N THR A 201 4.20 -7.92 3.00
CA THR A 201 3.56 -8.82 3.99
C THR A 201 4.13 -8.66 5.39
N GLY A 202 3.96 -7.48 6.00
CA GLY A 202 4.05 -7.38 7.45
C GLY A 202 2.95 -8.22 8.11
N ALA A 203 3.13 -8.65 9.36
CA ALA A 203 2.09 -9.33 10.13
C ALA A 203 0.72 -8.59 10.10
N GLN A 204 0.75 -7.26 9.92
CA GLN A 204 -0.43 -6.41 9.76
C GLN A 204 -1.03 -6.43 8.34
N ALA A 205 -0.24 -6.55 7.28
CA ALA A 205 -0.72 -6.57 5.90
C ALA A 205 -1.42 -7.89 5.53
N LEU A 206 -0.91 -9.02 6.04
CA LEU A 206 -1.54 -10.33 5.88
C LEU A 206 -2.92 -10.43 6.53
N ARG A 207 -3.17 -9.66 7.58
CA ARG A 207 -4.46 -9.67 8.28
C ARG A 207 -5.50 -8.80 7.59
N ALA A 208 -5.06 -7.85 6.77
CA ALA A 208 -5.94 -6.91 6.08
C ALA A 208 -6.45 -7.42 4.72
N ILE A 209 -5.83 -8.46 4.14
CA ILE A 209 -6.34 -9.13 2.92
C ILE A 209 -7.52 -10.09 3.19
N GLY A 210 -7.96 -10.20 4.45
CA GLY A 210 -9.10 -11.01 4.88
C GLY A 210 -8.73 -12.47 5.21
N PRO A 211 -9.54 -13.16 6.03
CA PRO A 211 -9.16 -14.44 6.65
C PRO A 211 -8.99 -15.59 5.65
N ALA A 212 -9.71 -15.58 4.51
CA ALA A 212 -9.56 -16.61 3.48
C ALA A 212 -8.22 -16.49 2.74
N ALA A 213 -7.92 -15.29 2.20
CA ALA A 213 -6.65 -15.01 1.54
C ALA A 213 -5.46 -15.12 2.50
N GLN A 214 -5.64 -14.69 3.76
CA GLN A 214 -4.63 -14.87 4.80
C GLN A 214 -4.30 -16.34 5.03
N ARG A 215 -5.32 -17.22 5.18
CA ARG A 215 -5.09 -18.66 5.36
C ARG A 215 -4.40 -19.29 4.16
N GLU A 216 -4.79 -18.88 2.95
CA GLU A 216 -4.14 -19.33 1.72
C GLU A 216 -2.66 -18.91 1.69
N ILE A 217 -2.35 -17.63 1.92
CA ILE A 217 -0.97 -17.14 1.92
C ILE A 217 -0.13 -17.75 3.03
N LEU A 218 -0.66 -17.89 4.25
CA LEU A 218 0.07 -18.54 5.34
C LEU A 218 0.24 -20.05 5.12
N SER A 219 -0.64 -20.68 4.34
CA SER A 219 -0.43 -22.07 3.90
C SER A 219 0.68 -22.19 2.85
N LEU A 220 0.86 -21.17 2.00
CA LEU A 220 1.89 -21.14 0.96
C LEU A 220 3.24 -20.65 1.49
N PHE A 221 3.22 -19.74 2.46
CA PHE A 221 4.39 -19.08 3.09
C PHE A 221 4.23 -19.06 4.62
N PRO A 222 4.38 -20.22 5.30
CA PRO A 222 4.25 -20.30 6.75
C PRO A 222 5.19 -19.35 7.50
N GLU A 223 6.36 -19.06 6.92
CA GLU A 223 7.36 -18.14 7.47
C GLU A 223 6.87 -16.69 7.60
N LEU A 224 5.83 -16.28 6.86
CA LEU A 224 5.24 -14.96 7.00
C LEU A 224 4.40 -14.80 8.29
N ALA A 225 4.11 -15.88 9.01
CA ALA A 225 3.43 -15.81 10.31
C ALA A 225 4.30 -15.13 11.38
N ASP A 226 5.60 -15.44 11.38
CA ASP A 226 6.56 -15.05 12.43
C ASP A 226 7.71 -14.16 11.90
N GLY A 227 7.83 -14.01 10.57
CA GLY A 227 8.89 -13.25 9.93
C GLY A 227 8.69 -11.74 10.00
N GLN A 228 9.80 -11.01 10.15
CA GLN A 228 9.84 -9.57 9.85
C GLN A 228 10.20 -9.38 8.38
N PRO A 229 9.25 -9.00 7.51
CA PRO A 229 9.58 -8.80 6.09
C PRO A 229 10.50 -7.60 5.93
N VAL A 230 11.47 -7.71 5.03
CA VAL A 230 12.38 -6.62 4.69
C VAL A 230 11.81 -5.86 3.51
N PRO A 231 11.62 -4.53 3.60
CA PRO A 231 11.08 -3.78 2.49
C PRO A 231 12.13 -3.57 1.40
N ALA A 232 11.72 -3.59 0.13
CA ALA A 232 12.61 -3.36 -1.01
C ALA A 232 13.38 -2.03 -0.91
N ARG A 233 12.78 -1.01 -0.30
CA ARG A 233 13.38 0.31 -0.03
C ARG A 233 12.82 0.88 1.26
N THR A 234 13.45 1.96 1.74
CA THR A 234 12.96 2.74 2.88
C THR A 234 11.53 3.21 2.63
N ILE A 235 10.61 2.75 3.49
CA ILE A 235 9.22 3.19 3.50
C ILE A 235 9.13 4.51 4.26
N VAL A 236 8.60 5.54 3.60
CA VAL A 236 8.47 6.87 4.19
C VAL A 236 7.19 6.96 5.03
N ALA A 237 7.34 7.42 6.27
CA ALA A 237 6.19 7.68 7.14
C ALA A 237 5.28 8.79 6.56
N GLY A 238 3.97 8.72 6.86
CA GLY A 238 2.97 9.58 6.22
C GLY A 238 3.26 11.09 6.32
N ARG A 239 3.59 11.57 7.53
CA ARG A 239 3.89 12.99 7.77
C ARG A 239 5.08 13.48 6.92
N THR A 240 6.15 12.71 6.87
CA THR A 240 7.36 13.06 6.10
C THR A 240 7.16 12.87 4.60
N GLY A 241 6.34 11.90 4.17
CA GLY A 241 5.96 11.70 2.77
C GLY A 241 5.20 12.91 2.22
N ARG A 242 4.24 13.43 3.00
CA ARG A 242 3.52 14.66 2.63
C ARG A 242 4.44 15.87 2.52
N ARG A 243 5.40 16.01 3.45
CA ARG A 243 6.41 17.07 3.40
C ARG A 243 7.29 16.93 2.15
N LEU A 244 7.63 15.70 1.74
CA LEU A 244 8.35 15.47 0.50
C LEU A 244 7.53 15.97 -0.70
N ALA A 245 6.25 15.60 -0.80
CA ALA A 245 5.37 16.03 -1.89
C ALA A 245 5.27 17.56 -1.98
N MET A 246 5.04 18.23 -0.85
CA MET A 246 4.99 19.70 -0.79
C MET A 246 6.30 20.35 -1.26
N ARG A 247 7.46 19.78 -0.92
CA ARG A 247 8.76 20.30 -1.39
C ARG A 247 8.96 20.09 -2.88
N HIS A 248 8.47 18.98 -3.44
CA HIS A 248 8.51 18.76 -4.89
C HIS A 248 7.65 19.80 -5.62
N ALA A 249 6.42 20.01 -5.14
CA ALA A 249 5.50 21.02 -5.66
C ALA A 249 6.11 22.43 -5.58
N SER A 250 6.61 22.83 -4.41
CA SER A 250 7.14 24.19 -4.19
C SER A 250 8.40 24.50 -5.01
N ASN A 251 9.16 23.48 -5.40
CA ASN A 251 10.41 23.64 -6.14
C ASN A 251 10.29 23.27 -7.63
N GLY A 252 9.09 22.89 -8.10
CA GLY A 252 8.87 22.42 -9.47
C GLY A 252 9.78 21.24 -9.84
N LYS A 253 9.96 20.27 -8.93
CA LYS A 253 10.83 19.10 -9.15
C LYS A 253 10.02 17.83 -9.29
N LEU A 254 10.41 17.00 -10.24
CA LEU A 254 9.80 15.69 -10.50
C LEU A 254 10.15 14.67 -9.40
N LEU A 255 9.24 13.73 -9.13
CA LEU A 255 9.45 12.65 -8.14
C LEU A 255 10.44 11.60 -8.63
N VAL A 256 10.49 11.40 -9.95
CA VAL A 256 11.40 10.47 -10.61
C VAL A 256 12.28 11.28 -11.55
N ASN A 257 13.57 11.39 -11.20
CA ASN A 257 14.62 11.96 -12.03
C ASN A 257 15.51 10.87 -12.63
#